data_AF-A0A3D1ETQ3-F1
#
_entry.id   AF-A0A3D1ETQ3-F1
#
_cell.length_a   1.000
_cell.length_b   1.000
_cell.length_c   1.000
_cell.angle_alpha   90.00
_cell.angle_beta   90.00
_cell.angle_gamma   90.00
#
_symmetry.space_group_name_H-M   'P 1'
#
loop_
_entity.id
_entity.type
_entity.pdbx_description
1 polymer ?
#
loop_
_entity_poly.entity_id
_entity_poly.type
_entity_poly.pdbx_seq_one_letter_code
_entity_poly.pdbx_strand_id
1 'polypeptide(L)'
;KARKQAEAKGVDIRYYDVIYELIDDVKRAAEGLLDPELKLEVLGQAEVRAVFRITKVGMVAGCYVTSGSIRRNAQIRVTRDDIVIEKDRRLNQLKRFKEDAKEVASGNECGMLIDGYDDIKEGDVLECYLTQEVRRTLD
;
A
#
# COMPACT_ATOMS: atom_id res chain seq x y z
N LYS A 1 -5.38 53.97 -3.88
CA LYS A 1 -6.55 53.04 -3.83
C LYS A 1 -6.41 52.00 -4.94
N ALA A 2 -5.68 50.91 -4.69
CA ALA A 2 -5.53 49.75 -5.59
C ALA A 2 -4.87 48.56 -4.85
N ARG A 3 -5.25 48.34 -3.58
CA ARG A 3 -4.64 47.30 -2.72
C ARG A 3 -5.68 46.57 -1.84
N LYS A 4 -6.97 46.68 -2.16
CA LYS A 4 -8.06 46.12 -1.34
C LYS A 4 -9.03 45.19 -2.10
N GLN A 5 -8.63 44.65 -3.25
CA GLN A 5 -9.49 43.75 -4.05
C GLN A 5 -8.81 42.46 -4.54
N ALA A 6 -7.59 42.16 -4.09
CA ALA A 6 -6.87 40.93 -4.47
C ALA A 6 -6.88 39.84 -3.39
N GLU A 7 -7.52 40.08 -2.23
CA GLU A 7 -7.70 39.09 -1.14
C GLU A 7 -9.01 38.29 -1.25
N ALA A 8 -9.81 38.49 -2.32
CA ALA A 8 -11.17 37.92 -2.38
C ALA A 8 -11.29 36.56 -3.08
N LYS A 9 -10.23 35.99 -3.67
CA LYS A 9 -10.37 34.76 -4.49
C LYS A 9 -9.13 33.87 -4.44
N GLY A 10 -9.00 33.10 -3.35
CA GLY A 10 -7.97 32.07 -3.14
C GLY A 10 -7.52 31.37 -4.43
N VAL A 11 -6.32 31.75 -4.86
CA VAL A 11 -5.53 31.30 -6.02
C VAL A 11 -5.20 29.80 -5.82
N ASP A 12 -5.09 28.92 -6.82
CA ASP A 12 -3.94 28.85 -7.75
C ASP A 12 -4.16 27.82 -8.88
N ILE A 13 -3.67 28.12 -10.10
CA ILE A 13 -3.69 27.22 -11.27
C ILE A 13 -2.24 26.84 -11.56
N ARG A 14 -1.91 25.55 -11.51
CA ARG A 14 -0.58 25.06 -11.92
C ARG A 14 -0.67 23.72 -12.64
N TYR A 15 -0.47 23.78 -13.96
CA TYR A 15 0.27 22.74 -14.66
C TYR A 15 1.76 23.08 -14.53
N TYR A 16 2.64 22.08 -14.56
CA TYR A 16 3.72 21.98 -15.56
C TYR A 16 4.64 20.79 -15.25
N ASP A 17 5.04 20.15 -16.34
CA ASP A 17 6.17 19.25 -16.45
C ASP A 17 7.50 19.89 -16.00
N VAL A 18 8.40 19.03 -15.53
CA VAL A 18 9.80 19.22 -15.09
C VAL A 18 10.59 20.11 -16.10
N ILE A 19 11.65 20.90 -15.83
CA ILE A 19 12.95 20.68 -15.16
C ILE A 19 13.67 22.05 -15.02
N TYR A 20 14.22 22.38 -13.84
CA TYR A 20 15.60 22.89 -13.57
C TYR A 20 15.71 23.73 -12.27
N GLU A 21 16.61 23.25 -11.42
CA GLU A 21 17.16 23.84 -10.20
C GLU A 21 17.68 25.26 -10.44
N LEU A 22 17.37 26.22 -9.54
CA LEU A 22 18.26 27.38 -9.34
C LEU A 22 17.95 28.31 -8.16
N ILE A 23 16.90 28.15 -7.36
CA ILE A 23 16.59 29.17 -6.33
C ILE A 23 16.57 28.58 -4.92
N ASP A 24 17.79 28.28 -4.50
CA ASP A 24 18.22 27.74 -3.20
C ASP A 24 17.96 28.68 -2.00
N ASP A 25 17.37 29.86 -2.22
CA ASP A 25 17.00 30.81 -1.15
C ASP A 25 15.48 30.89 -0.89
N VAL A 26 14.66 30.17 -1.66
CA VAL A 26 13.24 29.90 -1.34
C VAL A 26 13.10 28.68 -0.42
N LYS A 27 14.16 27.87 -0.27
CA LYS A 27 14.17 26.59 0.46
C LYS A 27 13.70 26.68 1.91
N ARG A 28 13.96 27.77 2.63
CA ARG A 28 13.57 27.89 4.05
C ARG A 28 12.08 28.16 4.31
N ALA A 29 11.30 28.53 3.29
CA ALA A 29 9.83 28.57 3.38
C ALA A 29 9.16 27.31 2.78
N ALA A 30 9.94 26.45 2.10
CA ALA A 30 9.49 25.26 1.40
C ALA A 30 9.69 23.95 2.18
N GLU A 31 10.29 23.99 3.38
CA GLU A 31 10.38 22.81 4.27
C GLU A 31 9.02 22.30 4.75
N GLY A 32 7.97 23.14 4.69
CA GLY A 32 6.60 22.75 5.03
C GLY A 32 5.79 22.10 3.90
N LEU A 33 6.33 22.02 2.67
CA LEU A 33 5.62 21.57 1.46
C LEU A 33 6.33 20.41 0.72
N LEU A 34 7.45 19.90 1.24
CA LEU A 34 8.05 18.69 0.69
C LEU A 34 7.10 17.53 1.02
N ASP A 35 6.33 17.10 0.03
CA ASP A 35 5.51 15.89 0.13
C ASP A 35 6.42 14.75 0.62
N PRO A 36 6.04 14.04 1.71
CA PRO A 36 6.84 12.95 2.22
C PRO A 36 7.05 11.91 1.11
N GLU A 37 8.26 11.40 1.00
CA GLU A 37 8.56 10.36 0.03
C GLU A 37 7.90 9.06 0.48
N LEU A 38 6.89 8.61 -0.27
CA LEU A 38 6.20 7.35 -0.01
C LEU A 38 7.09 6.18 -0.45
N LYS A 39 7.74 5.55 0.52
CA LYS A 39 8.56 4.36 0.29
C LYS A 39 7.73 3.11 0.51
N LEU A 40 7.68 2.23 -0.49
CA LEU A 40 7.10 0.89 -0.32
C LEU A 40 8.14 -0.06 0.27
N GLU A 41 7.82 -0.66 1.41
CA GLU A 41 8.59 -1.72 2.05
C GLU A 41 7.85 -3.04 1.90
N VAL A 42 8.42 -3.98 1.14
CA VAL A 42 7.89 -5.33 1.02
C VAL A 42 8.21 -6.11 2.30
N LEU A 43 7.17 -6.63 2.95
CA LEU A 43 7.27 -7.41 4.17
C LEU A 43 7.40 -8.91 3.92
N GLY A 44 6.70 -9.43 2.90
CA GLY A 44 6.70 -10.85 2.61
C GLY A 44 5.78 -11.22 1.45
N GLN A 45 5.89 -12.47 1.03
CA GLN A 45 5.10 -13.03 -0.07
C GLN A 45 4.47 -14.36 0.36
N ALA A 46 3.28 -14.63 -0.17
CA ALA A 46 2.57 -15.88 0.04
C ALA A 46 1.94 -16.37 -1.26
N GLU A 47 1.96 -17.68 -1.47
CA GLU A 47 1.35 -18.33 -2.62
C GLU A 47 -0.02 -18.88 -2.23
N VAL A 48 -1.03 -18.59 -3.04
CA VAL A 48 -2.39 -19.12 -2.85
C VAL A 48 -2.45 -20.57 -3.33
N ARG A 49 -2.74 -21.48 -2.39
CA ARG A 49 -2.82 -22.92 -2.66
C ARG A 49 -4.25 -23.45 -2.75
N ALA A 50 -5.19 -22.77 -2.11
CA ALA A 50 -6.59 -23.13 -2.12
C ALA A 50 -7.45 -21.89 -1.91
N VAL A 51 -8.64 -21.88 -2.46
CA VAL A 51 -9.59 -20.78 -2.29
C VAL A 51 -10.90 -21.30 -1.73
N PHE A 52 -11.35 -20.71 -0.62
CA PHE A 52 -12.55 -21.12 0.09
C PHE A 52 -13.59 -20.01 0.07
N ARG A 53 -14.82 -20.33 -0.33
CA ARG A 53 -15.94 -19.41 -0.19
C ARG A 53 -16.68 -19.69 1.12
N ILE A 54 -16.62 -18.75 2.05
CA ILE A 54 -17.30 -18.85 3.34
C ILE A 54 -18.54 -17.97 3.32
N THR A 55 -19.71 -18.58 3.56
CA THR A 55 -21.00 -17.87 3.63
C THR A 55 -20.93 -16.74 4.65
N LYS A 56 -21.38 -15.53 4.27
CA LYS A 56 -21.34 -14.28 5.05
C LYS A 56 -19.97 -13.63 5.28
N VAL A 57 -18.86 -14.32 4.97
CA VAL A 57 -17.49 -13.77 5.14
C VAL A 57 -16.90 -13.33 3.80
N GLY A 58 -17.10 -14.11 2.73
CA GLY A 58 -16.53 -13.83 1.40
C GLY A 58 -15.54 -14.89 0.97
N MET A 59 -14.63 -14.52 0.06
CA MET A 59 -13.57 -15.39 -0.42
C MET A 59 -12.35 -15.35 0.52
N VAL A 60 -11.91 -16.52 0.97
CA VAL A 60 -10.72 -16.69 1.82
C VAL A 60 -9.65 -17.46 1.05
N ALA A 61 -8.47 -16.88 0.93
CA ALA A 61 -7.31 -17.49 0.31
C ALA A 61 -6.54 -18.31 1.35
N GLY A 62 -6.43 -19.63 1.14
CA GLY A 62 -5.52 -20.50 1.87
C GLY A 62 -4.12 -20.40 1.24
N CYS A 63 -3.19 -19.83 1.99
CA CYS A 63 -1.88 -19.42 1.48
C CYS A 63 -0.74 -20.08 2.24
N TYR A 64 0.38 -20.26 1.55
CA TYR A 64 1.66 -20.64 2.14
C TYR A 64 2.64 -19.47 2.03
N VAL A 65 3.19 -19.01 3.16
CA VAL A 65 4.11 -17.88 3.17
C VAL A 65 5.48 -18.34 2.66
N THR A 66 5.87 -17.85 1.49
CA THR A 66 7.11 -18.25 0.80
C THR A 66 8.32 -17.45 1.28
N SER A 67 8.12 -16.18 1.64
CA SER A 67 9.21 -15.31 2.10
C SER A 67 8.72 -14.22 3.07
N GLY A 68 9.62 -13.74 3.92
CA GLY A 68 9.34 -12.65 4.86
C GLY A 68 8.23 -12.99 5.86
N SER A 69 7.32 -12.03 6.08
CA SER A 69 6.13 -12.22 6.89
C SER A 69 4.92 -11.47 6.36
N ILE A 70 3.75 -12.03 6.66
CA ILE A 70 2.45 -11.42 6.36
C ILE A 70 1.92 -10.77 7.62
N ARG A 71 1.56 -9.49 7.55
CA ARG A 71 0.97 -8.76 8.67
C ARG A 71 -0.49 -8.40 8.40
N ARG A 72 -1.35 -8.62 9.40
CA ARG A 72 -2.75 -8.15 9.36
C ARG A 72 -2.78 -6.63 9.18
N ASN A 73 -3.77 -6.12 8.46
CA ASN A 73 -3.94 -4.68 8.15
C ASN A 73 -2.87 -4.06 7.23
N ALA A 74 -1.89 -4.84 6.76
CA ALA A 74 -0.94 -4.38 5.74
C ALA A 74 -1.61 -4.27 4.36
N GLN A 75 -0.92 -3.62 3.43
CA GLN A 75 -1.33 -3.58 2.03
C GLN A 75 -0.98 -4.91 1.35
N ILE A 76 -1.85 -5.33 0.43
CA ILE A 76 -1.71 -6.54 -0.37
C ILE A 76 -1.77 -6.17 -1.84
N ARG A 77 -0.82 -6.72 -2.59
CA ARG A 77 -0.81 -6.77 -4.04
C ARG A 77 -0.99 -8.21 -4.48
N VAL A 78 -1.82 -8.42 -5.49
CA VAL A 78 -2.08 -9.73 -6.07
C VAL A 78 -1.44 -9.77 -7.46
N THR A 79 -0.61 -10.77 -7.67
CA THR A 79 0.06 -11.03 -8.94
C THR A 79 -0.35 -12.42 -9.44
N ARG A 80 -0.68 -12.52 -10.74
CA ARG A 80 -1.00 -13.76 -11.43
C ARG A 80 -0.17 -13.82 -12.71
N ASP A 81 0.60 -14.88 -12.91
CA ASP A 81 1.50 -15.03 -14.06
C ASP A 81 2.41 -13.79 -14.26
N ASP A 82 3.01 -13.29 -13.17
CA ASP A 82 3.84 -12.08 -13.12
C ASP A 82 3.14 -10.75 -13.49
N ILE A 83 1.82 -10.77 -13.67
CA ILE A 83 1.00 -9.58 -13.95
C ILE A 83 0.27 -9.15 -12.67
N VAL A 84 0.38 -7.87 -12.32
CA VAL A 84 -0.38 -7.29 -11.20
C VAL A 84 -1.85 -7.19 -11.60
N ILE A 85 -2.69 -8.00 -10.97
CA ILE A 85 -4.14 -8.02 -11.23
C ILE A 85 -4.91 -7.10 -10.28
N GLU A 86 -4.38 -6.88 -9.08
CA GLU A 86 -4.98 -6.03 -8.07
C GLU A 86 -3.89 -5.47 -7.15
N LYS A 87 -4.05 -4.22 -6.73
CA LYS A 87 -3.11 -3.51 -5.86
C LYS A 87 -3.87 -2.66 -4.85
N ASP A 88 -3.15 -2.20 -3.83
CA ASP A 88 -3.66 -1.22 -2.86
C ASP A 88 -4.86 -1.71 -2.04
N ARG A 89 -5.01 -3.03 -1.91
CA ARG A 89 -5.99 -3.65 -1.01
C ARG A 89 -5.42 -3.84 0.37
N ARG A 90 -6.28 -3.95 1.37
CA ARG A 90 -5.87 -4.21 2.76
C ARG A 90 -6.17 -5.64 3.13
N LEU A 91 -5.28 -6.25 3.91
CA LEU A 91 -5.54 -7.54 4.53
C LEU A 91 -6.52 -7.36 5.70
N ASN A 92 -7.78 -7.77 5.51
CA ASN A 92 -8.85 -7.61 6.49
C ASN A 92 -8.70 -8.63 7.64
N GLN A 93 -8.60 -9.92 7.31
CA GLN A 93 -8.39 -10.98 8.30
C GLN A 93 -7.19 -11.82 7.93
N LEU A 94 -6.42 -12.18 8.96
CA LEU A 94 -5.32 -13.12 8.89
C LEU A 94 -5.54 -14.16 9.97
N LYS A 95 -5.72 -15.41 9.56
CA LYS A 95 -5.93 -16.53 10.48
C LYS A 95 -4.85 -17.58 10.28
N ARG A 96 -4.37 -18.18 11.36
CA ARG A 96 -3.58 -19.40 11.32
C ARG A 96 -4.43 -20.52 11.91
N PHE A 97 -4.75 -21.51 11.08
CA PHE A 97 -5.80 -22.49 11.40
C PHE A 97 -7.14 -21.81 11.72
N LYS A 98 -7.53 -21.79 13.01
CA LYS A 98 -8.80 -21.21 13.47
C LYS A 98 -8.62 -19.93 14.29
N GLU A 99 -7.38 -19.51 14.53
CA GLU A 99 -7.04 -18.39 15.40
C GLU A 99 -6.63 -17.16 14.60
N ASP A 100 -7.06 -15.99 15.06
CA ASP A 100 -6.63 -14.71 14.47
C ASP A 100 -5.16 -14.44 14.80
N ALA A 101 -4.39 -14.16 13.75
CA ALA A 101 -2.97 -13.85 13.85
C ALA A 101 -2.72 -12.38 13.49
N LYS A 102 -1.78 -11.76 14.21
CA LYS A 102 -1.28 -10.43 13.85
C LYS A 102 -0.25 -10.50 12.72
N GLU A 103 0.57 -11.55 12.75
CA GLU A 103 1.65 -11.78 11.81
C GLU A 103 1.85 -13.28 11.60
N VAL A 104 2.17 -13.69 10.38
CA VAL A 104 2.53 -15.07 10.02
C VAL A 104 3.84 -15.04 9.25
N ALA A 105 4.85 -15.74 9.76
CA ALA A 105 6.17 -15.81 9.15
C ALA A 105 6.23 -16.87 8.03
N SER A 106 7.23 -16.72 7.16
CA SER A 106 7.60 -17.71 6.13
C SER A 106 7.67 -19.15 6.66
N GLY A 107 7.34 -20.09 5.78
CA GLY A 107 7.29 -21.52 6.10
C GLY A 107 5.98 -21.98 6.74
N ASN A 108 5.04 -21.07 7.01
CA ASN A 108 3.75 -21.38 7.62
C ASN A 108 2.58 -21.17 6.67
N GLU A 109 1.47 -21.86 6.97
CA GLU A 109 0.19 -21.69 6.30
C GLU A 109 -0.70 -20.67 7.03
N CYS A 110 -1.48 -19.91 6.27
CA CYS A 110 -2.46 -18.98 6.79
C CYS A 110 -3.68 -18.82 5.86
N GLY A 111 -4.79 -18.39 6.45
CA GLY A 111 -5.97 -17.93 5.73
C GLY A 111 -6.00 -16.41 5.67
N MET A 112 -6.26 -15.87 4.49
CA MET A 112 -6.31 -14.43 4.23
C MET A 112 -7.66 -14.03 3.65
N LEU A 113 -8.27 -13.00 4.22
CA LEU A 113 -9.43 -12.30 3.64
C LEU A 113 -8.98 -10.92 3.20
N ILE A 114 -9.05 -10.63 1.91
CA ILE A 114 -8.67 -9.35 1.33
C ILE A 114 -9.90 -8.45 1.28
N ASP A 115 -9.75 -7.20 1.74
CA ASP A 115 -10.88 -6.29 1.85
C ASP A 115 -11.43 -5.90 0.47
N GLY A 116 -12.73 -6.18 0.25
CA GLY A 116 -13.43 -5.83 -0.99
C GLY A 116 -12.90 -6.48 -2.25
N TYR A 117 -12.21 -7.63 -2.15
CA TYR A 117 -11.66 -8.35 -3.30
C TYR A 117 -11.89 -9.86 -3.20
N ASP A 118 -12.66 -10.38 -4.16
CA ASP A 118 -13.09 -11.79 -4.23
C ASP A 118 -12.61 -12.50 -5.53
N ASP A 119 -11.70 -11.93 -6.34
CA ASP A 119 -11.16 -12.62 -7.54
C ASP A 119 -9.78 -13.24 -7.27
N ILE A 120 -9.69 -14.04 -6.21
CA ILE A 120 -8.49 -14.81 -5.88
C ILE A 120 -8.57 -16.21 -6.47
N LYS A 121 -7.45 -16.67 -7.05
CA LYS A 121 -7.31 -17.99 -7.65
C LYS A 121 -6.08 -18.71 -7.10
N GLU A 122 -6.12 -20.02 -7.17
CA GLU A 122 -4.95 -20.85 -6.90
C GLU A 122 -3.82 -20.49 -7.87
N GLY A 123 -2.59 -20.42 -7.34
CA GLY A 123 -1.42 -19.95 -8.08
C GLY A 123 -1.20 -18.42 -8.03
N ASP A 124 -2.14 -17.64 -7.50
CA ASP A 124 -1.91 -16.21 -7.26
C ASP A 124 -0.81 -16.02 -6.20
N VAL A 125 0.00 -14.97 -6.36
CA VAL A 125 1.00 -14.55 -5.39
C VAL A 125 0.52 -13.28 -4.70
N LEU A 126 0.45 -13.34 -3.37
CA LEU A 126 0.09 -12.23 -2.49
C LEU A 126 1.34 -11.61 -1.89
N GLU A 127 1.64 -10.39 -2.29
CA GLU A 127 2.73 -9.59 -1.76
C GLU A 127 2.22 -8.62 -0.70
N CYS A 128 2.75 -8.75 0.51
CA CYS A 128 2.44 -7.92 1.66
C CYS A 128 3.45 -6.79 1.77
N TYR A 129 2.99 -5.54 1.83
CA TYR A 129 3.84 -4.37 1.91
C TYR A 129 3.28 -3.27 2.82
N LEU A 130 4.15 -2.35 3.23
CA LEU A 130 3.80 -1.11 3.92
C LEU A 130 4.22 0.08 3.08
N THR A 131 3.41 1.14 3.14
CA THR A 131 3.82 2.46 2.65
C THR A 131 4.34 3.27 3.85
N GLN A 132 5.61 3.64 3.83
CA GLN A 132 6.22 4.53 4.82
C GLN A 132 6.38 5.93 4.23
N GLU A 133 5.91 6.94 4.95
CA GLU A 133 6.16 8.35 4.65
C GLU A 133 7.53 8.75 5.20
N VAL A 134 8.54 8.82 4.34
CA VAL A 134 9.87 9.29 4.72
C VAL A 134 9.91 10.80 4.56
N ARG A 135 10.03 11.51 5.68
CA ARG A 135 10.28 12.96 5.65
C ARG A 135 11.66 13.20 5.06
N ARG A 136 11.73 13.99 3.99
CA ARG A 136 13.00 14.42 3.42
C ARG A 136 13.71 15.33 4.41
N THR A 137 14.90 14.93 4.85
CA THR A 137 15.89 15.84 5.42
C THR A 137 16.87 16.22 4.32
N LEU A 138 17.07 17.53 4.11
CA LEU A 138 18.12 18.06 3.25
C LEU A 138 19.46 17.94 3.99
N ASP A 139 20.45 17.27 3.39
CA ASP A 139 21.87 17.53 3.67
C ASP A 139 22.31 18.81 2.96
#